data_AF-A0A7V3RGN4-F1
#
_entry.id   AF-A0A7V3RGN4-F1
#
_cell.length_a   1.000
_cell.length_b   1.000
_cell.length_c   1.000
_cell.angle_alpha   90.00
_cell.angle_beta   90.00
_cell.angle_gamma   90.00
#
_symmetry.space_group_name_H-M   'P 1'
#
loop_
_entity.id
_entity.type
_entity.pdbx_description
1 polymer ?
#
loop_
_entity_poly.entity_id
_entity_poly.type
_entity_poly.pdbx_seq_one_letter_code
_entity_poly.pdbx_strand_id
1 'polypeptide(L)'
;MKRILLFLIFLSLPLLAEEIWLGVVDGMKGDTLILVDGLKIYVPGLASGKFVLENNAPMDISAITFPIKASLVIDERGNRKAPEILNADGVKPEFSHLVYVKVHKFCEIKNGRLVDK
;
A
#
# COMPACT_ATOMS: atom_id res chain seq x y z
N MET A 1 14.61 12.10 34.22
CA MET A 1 15.08 12.50 32.88
C MET A 1 15.26 11.32 31.91
N LYS A 2 15.90 10.20 32.30
CA LYS A 2 16.05 9.01 31.42
C LYS A 2 14.75 8.38 30.90
N ARG A 3 13.65 8.46 31.67
CA ARG A 3 12.33 7.91 31.30
C ARG A 3 11.65 8.64 30.14
N ILE A 4 11.86 9.96 30.02
CA ILE A 4 11.26 10.79 28.95
C ILE A 4 11.91 10.45 27.60
N LEU A 5 13.22 10.19 27.59
CA LEU A 5 13.95 9.77 26.39
C LEU A 5 13.43 8.42 25.86
N LEU A 6 13.13 7.47 26.74
CA LEU A 6 12.55 6.18 26.35
C LEU A 6 11.15 6.35 25.73
N PHE A 7 10.30 7.21 26.29
CA PHE A 7 8.99 7.51 25.69
C PHE A 7 9.11 8.15 24.30
N LEU A 8 10.08 9.05 24.10
CA LEU A 8 10.37 9.65 22.79
C LEU A 8 10.85 8.63 21.75
N ILE A 9 11.68 7.67 22.16
CA ILE A 9 12.12 6.57 21.28
C ILE A 9 10.95 5.64 20.95
N PHE A 10 10.06 5.34 21.92
CA PHE A 10 8.87 4.55 21.66
C PHE A 10 7.88 5.26 20.73
N LEU A 11 7.79 6.59 20.82
CA LEU A 11 6.94 7.41 19.95
C LEU A 11 7.48 7.50 18.51
N SER A 12 8.78 7.31 18.29
CA SER A 12 9.40 7.38 16.96
C SER A 12 9.50 6.03 16.23
N LEU A 13 9.35 4.91 16.92
CA LEU A 13 9.25 3.57 16.31
C LEU A 13 8.19 3.43 15.20
N PRO A 14 6.97 4.02 15.30
CA PRO A 14 6.00 3.95 14.21
C PRO A 14 6.38 4.77 12.96
N LEU A 15 7.34 5.71 13.05
CA LEU A 15 7.84 6.51 11.90
C LEU A 15 8.81 5.72 10.99
N LEU A 16 9.13 4.46 11.32
CA LEU A 16 10.12 3.65 10.58
C LEU A 16 9.58 2.96 9.31
N ALA A 17 8.30 3.15 8.96
CA ALA A 17 7.77 2.78 7.65
C ALA A 17 7.22 4.03 6.98
N GLU A 18 7.71 4.33 5.78
CA GLU A 18 7.22 5.46 5.01
C GLU A 18 5.91 5.03 4.35
N GLU A 19 4.80 5.43 4.96
CA GLU A 19 3.46 5.27 4.39
C GLU A 19 3.05 6.58 3.71
N ILE A 20 3.02 6.55 2.39
CA ILE A 20 2.68 7.69 1.54
C ILE A 20 1.21 7.57 1.16
N TRP A 21 0.39 8.52 1.61
CA TRP A 21 -1.03 8.56 1.24
C TRP A 21 -1.20 8.93 -0.24
N LEU A 22 -1.83 8.05 -1.01
CA LEU A 22 -2.05 8.25 -2.45
C LEU A 22 -3.38 8.95 -2.75
N GLY A 23 -4.27 9.09 -1.76
CA GLY A 23 -5.62 9.58 -1.98
C GLY A 23 -6.47 8.52 -2.66
N VAL A 24 -7.06 8.85 -3.82
CA VAL A 24 -7.92 7.94 -4.59
C VAL A 24 -7.22 7.48 -5.86
N VAL A 25 -7.08 6.16 -5.98
CA VAL A 25 -6.57 5.48 -7.16
C VAL A 25 -7.75 5.07 -8.03
N ASP A 26 -7.76 5.53 -9.28
CA ASP A 26 -8.81 5.25 -10.27
C ASP A 26 -8.53 4.00 -11.10
N GLY A 27 -7.27 3.58 -11.18
CA GLY A 27 -6.92 2.38 -11.92
C GLY A 27 -5.45 2.00 -11.84
N MET A 28 -5.11 0.97 -12.61
CA MET A 28 -3.77 0.41 -12.70
C MET A 28 -3.48 -0.01 -14.15
N LYS A 29 -2.25 0.21 -14.59
CA LYS A 29 -1.74 -0.28 -15.87
C LYS A 29 -0.33 -0.86 -15.66
N GLY A 30 -0.23 -2.19 -15.67
CA GLY A 30 1.03 -2.89 -15.35
C GLY A 30 1.53 -2.46 -13.97
N ASP A 31 2.77 -1.99 -13.90
CA ASP A 31 3.41 -1.52 -12.67
C ASP A 31 3.11 -0.05 -12.31
N THR A 32 2.03 0.53 -12.84
CA THR A 32 1.69 1.94 -12.62
C THR A 32 0.28 2.08 -12.06
N LEU A 33 0.14 2.80 -10.95
CA LEU A 33 -1.13 3.29 -10.42
C LEU A 33 -1.51 4.60 -11.09
N ILE A 34 -2.80 4.77 -11.35
CA ILE A 34 -3.38 5.97 -11.93
C ILE A 34 -4.29 6.58 -10.87
N LEU A 35 -3.97 7.79 -10.43
CA LEU A 35 -4.80 8.54 -9.48
C LEU A 35 -5.95 9.25 -10.21
N VAL A 36 -6.99 9.62 -9.45
CA VAL A 36 -8.17 10.33 -9.98
C VAL A 36 -7.83 11.69 -10.61
N ASP A 37 -6.76 12.34 -10.15
CA ASP A 37 -6.26 13.60 -10.72
C ASP A 37 -5.41 13.41 -12.00
N GLY A 38 -5.24 12.16 -12.45
CA GLY A 38 -4.45 11.80 -13.63
C GLY A 38 -2.96 11.60 -13.36
N LEU A 39 -2.50 11.77 -12.11
CA LEU A 39 -1.12 11.48 -11.73
C LEU A 39 -0.85 9.97 -11.87
N LYS A 40 0.33 9.64 -12.39
CA LYS A 40 0.78 8.25 -12.58
C LYS A 40 1.92 7.96 -11.64
N ILE A 41 1.78 6.90 -10.84
CA ILE A 41 2.77 6.49 -9.85
C ILE A 41 3.27 5.11 -10.23
N TYR A 42 4.57 5.03 -10.54
CA TYR A 42 5.22 3.76 -10.81
C TYR A 42 5.53 3.04 -9.49
N VAL A 43 5.08 1.80 -9.38
CA VAL A 43 5.30 0.92 -8.25
C VAL A 43 5.92 -0.40 -8.76
N PRO A 44 7.21 -0.65 -8.52
CA PRO A 44 7.90 -1.81 -9.06
C PRO A 44 7.22 -3.14 -8.67
N GLY A 45 6.92 -4.00 -9.64
CA GLY A 45 6.34 -5.32 -9.42
C GLY A 45 4.91 -5.31 -8.86
N LEU A 46 4.18 -4.20 -9.02
CA LEU A 46 2.78 -4.08 -8.62
C LEU A 46 1.88 -5.08 -9.36
N ALA A 47 2.13 -5.31 -10.65
CA ALA A 47 1.37 -6.26 -11.46
C ALA A 47 1.44 -7.70 -10.93
N SER A 48 2.43 -8.01 -10.09
CA SER A 48 2.62 -9.32 -9.45
C SER A 48 1.78 -9.52 -8.18
N GLY A 49 0.85 -8.61 -7.84
CA GLY A 49 -0.10 -8.82 -6.73
C GLY A 49 0.28 -8.17 -5.40
N LYS A 50 0.97 -7.03 -5.42
CA LYS A 50 1.46 -6.34 -4.21
C LYS A 50 0.40 -5.47 -3.52
N PHE A 51 -0.79 -6.02 -3.31
CA PHE A 51 -1.89 -5.34 -2.64
C PHE A 51 -2.21 -6.03 -1.31
N VAL A 52 -2.45 -5.22 -0.29
CA VAL A 52 -2.91 -5.69 1.01
C VAL A 52 -4.06 -4.84 1.50
N LEU A 53 -4.92 -5.44 2.33
CA LEU A 53 -5.97 -4.72 3.03
C LEU A 53 -5.41 -3.87 4.18
N GLU A 54 -6.25 -2.99 4.74
CA GLU A 54 -5.93 -2.15 5.90
C GLU A 54 -5.38 -2.97 7.09
N ASN A 55 -5.92 -4.17 7.30
CA ASN A 55 -5.49 -5.14 8.31
C ASN A 55 -4.21 -5.93 7.95
N ASN A 56 -3.54 -5.56 6.85
CA ASN A 56 -2.38 -6.24 6.26
C ASN A 56 -2.65 -7.65 5.72
N ALA A 57 -3.91 -8.04 5.52
CA ALA A 57 -4.20 -9.32 4.84
C ALA A 57 -3.86 -9.23 3.35
N PRO A 58 -3.28 -10.28 2.75
CA PRO A 58 -3.09 -10.35 1.30
C PRO A 58 -4.38 -10.10 0.54
N MET A 59 -4.26 -9.43 -0.60
CA MET A 59 -5.35 -9.30 -1.55
C MET A 59 -4.87 -9.71 -2.94
N ASP A 60 -5.66 -10.57 -3.60
CA ASP A 60 -5.44 -10.91 -5.00
C ASP A 60 -5.76 -9.69 -5.87
N ILE A 61 -4.90 -9.43 -6.85
CA ILE A 61 -5.08 -8.37 -7.84
C ILE A 61 -6.39 -8.51 -8.60
N SER A 62 -6.86 -9.74 -8.80
CA SER A 62 -8.13 -10.05 -9.48
C SER A 62 -9.36 -9.55 -8.71
N ALA A 63 -9.25 -9.40 -7.38
CA ALA A 63 -10.33 -8.96 -6.51
C ALA A 63 -10.41 -7.43 -6.39
N ILE A 64 -9.44 -6.69 -6.95
CA ILE A 64 -9.38 -5.24 -6.82
C ILE A 64 -10.38 -4.60 -7.77
N THR A 65 -11.33 -3.88 -7.19
CA THR A 65 -12.27 -3.03 -7.94
C THR A 65 -11.93 -1.58 -7.68
N PHE A 66 -11.47 -0.87 -8.69
CA PHE A 66 -11.26 0.58 -8.62
C PHE A 66 -12.59 1.34 -8.75
N PRO A 67 -12.71 2.57 -8.21
CA PRO A 67 -11.68 3.34 -7.50
C PRO A 67 -11.46 2.89 -6.04
N ILE A 68 -10.25 3.09 -5.52
CA ILE A 68 -9.88 2.74 -4.14
C ILE A 68 -9.16 3.89 -3.43
N LYS A 69 -9.32 3.98 -2.11
CA LYS A 69 -8.45 4.79 -1.25
C LYS A 69 -7.27 3.94 -0.80
N ALA A 70 -6.06 4.38 -1.10
CA ALA A 70 -4.85 3.60 -0.85
C ALA A 70 -3.68 4.45 -0.34
N SER A 71 -2.73 3.78 0.28
CA SER A 71 -1.40 4.30 0.57
C SER A 71 -0.34 3.38 -0.03
N LEU A 72 0.81 3.97 -0.35
CA LEU A 72 2.02 3.25 -0.70
C LEU A 72 2.82 3.04 0.56
N VAL A 73 3.19 1.80 0.87
CA VAL A 73 4.05 1.49 2.02
C VAL A 73 5.41 1.06 1.50
N ILE A 74 6.45 1.74 1.98
CA ILE A 74 7.85 1.42 1.71
C ILE A 74 8.46 0.85 2.99
N ASP A 75 8.74 -0.45 3.00
CA ASP A 75 9.52 -1.08 4.08
C ASP A 75 11.00 -1.12 3.67
N GLU A 76 11.74 -0.13 4.17
CA GLU A 76 13.16 0.03 3.85
C GLU A 76 14.07 -0.98 4.54
N ARG A 77 13.60 -1.68 5.57
CA ARG A 77 14.49 -2.45 6.46
C ARG A 77 14.31 -3.96 6.41
N GLY A 78 13.33 -4.47 5.67
CA GLY A 78 13.02 -5.91 5.63
C GLY A 78 12.76 -6.52 7.02
N ASN A 79 12.51 -5.66 8.03
CA ASN A 79 12.49 -5.99 9.45
C ASN A 79 11.08 -6.26 9.95
N ARG A 80 10.04 -5.88 9.19
CA ARG A 80 8.69 -6.38 9.43
C ARG A 80 8.54 -7.63 8.57
N LYS A 81 7.91 -8.67 9.12
CA LYS A 81 7.36 -9.73 8.27
C LYS A 81 6.48 -9.03 7.26
N ALA A 82 6.98 -8.87 6.03
CA ALA A 82 6.17 -8.43 4.92
C ALA A 82 4.87 -9.24 5.00
N PRO A 83 3.69 -8.61 4.96
CA PRO A 83 2.45 -9.38 4.84
C PRO A 83 2.62 -10.38 3.71
N GLU A 84 2.06 -11.59 3.85
CA GLU A 84 2.13 -12.58 2.78
C GLU A 84 1.55 -11.92 1.53
N ILE A 85 2.41 -11.64 0.55
CA ILE A 85 2.01 -11.10 -0.75
C ILE A 85 1.80 -12.31 -1.65
N LEU A 86 0.61 -12.39 -2.26
CA LEU A 86 0.29 -13.44 -3.21
C LEU A 86 1.08 -13.19 -4.50
N ASN A 87 2.27 -13.77 -4.60
CA ASN A 87 2.98 -13.81 -5.87
C ASN A 87 2.38 -14.94 -6.71
N ALA A 88 1.96 -14.63 -7.95
CA ALA A 88 1.44 -15.61 -8.89
C ALA A 88 2.40 -16.81 -9.13
N ASP A 89 3.71 -16.62 -8.92
CA ASP A 89 4.74 -17.60 -9.25
C ASP A 89 5.51 -18.16 -8.04
N GLY A 90 5.14 -17.83 -6.80
CA GLY A 90 5.84 -18.29 -5.59
C GLY A 90 7.30 -17.80 -5.44
N VAL A 91 7.81 -17.01 -6.39
CA VAL A 91 9.14 -16.40 -6.34
C VAL A 91 9.08 -15.17 -5.45
N LYS A 92 9.82 -15.19 -4.33
CA LYS A 92 9.99 -14.02 -3.46
C LYS A 92 10.83 -12.99 -4.24
N PRO A 93 10.31 -11.81 -4.56
CA PRO A 93 11.10 -10.86 -5.32
C PRO A 93 12.25 -10.34 -4.46
N GLU A 94 13.46 -10.40 -5.00
CA GLU A 94 14.66 -9.80 -4.41
C GLU A 94 14.61 -8.28 -4.61
N PHE A 95 13.84 -7.59 -3.78
CA PHE A 95 13.92 -6.13 -3.66
C PHE A 95 14.59 -5.80 -2.34
N SER A 96 15.59 -4.89 -2.35
CA SER A 96 16.23 -4.38 -1.13
C SER A 96 15.25 -3.65 -0.21
N HIS A 97 14.13 -3.17 -0.76
CA HIS A 97 13.02 -2.54 -0.05
C HIS A 97 11.70 -3.10 -0.57
N LEU A 98 10.79 -3.46 0.32
CA LEU A 98 9.50 -4.02 -0.05
C LEU A 98 8.48 -2.87 -0.20
N VAL A 99 8.07 -2.59 -1.43
CA VAL A 99 7.05 -1.58 -1.75
C VAL A 99 5.74 -2.27 -2.09
N TYR A 100 4.65 -1.90 -1.42
CA TYR A 100 3.32 -2.46 -1.66
C TYR A 100 2.23 -1.42 -1.46
N VAL A 101 1.03 -1.72 -1.96
CA VAL A 101 -0.15 -0.85 -1.88
C VAL A 101 -1.06 -1.36 -0.78
N LYS A 102 -1.33 -0.52 0.22
CA LYS A 102 -2.33 -0.79 1.24
C LYS A 102 -3.65 -0.15 0.85
N VAL A 103 -4.67 -0.98 0.70
CA VAL A 103 -6.04 -0.59 0.40
C VAL A 103 -6.78 -0.32 1.70
N HIS A 104 -7.18 0.93 1.90
CA HIS A 104 -7.94 1.36 3.08
C HIS A 104 -9.43 1.21 2.86
N LYS A 105 -9.92 1.62 1.68
CA LYS A 105 -11.34 1.53 1.34
C LYS A 105 -11.56 1.33 -0.14
N PHE A 106 -12.61 0.59 -0.47
CA PHE A 106 -13.19 0.58 -1.79
C PHE A 106 -14.15 1.75 -1.94
N CYS A 107 -14.15 2.36 -3.11
CA CYS A 107 -15.04 3.45 -3.43
C CYS A 107 -15.93 3.05 -4.62
N GLU A 108 -17.07 3.73 -4.74
CA GLU A 108 -17.95 3.61 -5.89
C GLU A 108 -18.44 4.99 -6.32
N ILE A 109 -18.85 5.10 -7.58
CA ILE A 109 -19.44 6.33 -8.11
C ILE A 109 -20.96 6.19 -8.06
N LYS A 110 -21.60 6.96 -7.18
CA LYS A 110 -23.07 7.06 -7.07
C LYS A 110 -23.50 8.47 -7.44
N ASN A 111 -24.37 8.61 -8.45
CA ASN A 111 -24.90 9.89 -8.92
C ASN A 111 -23.79 10.93 -9.23
N GLY A 112 -22.68 10.50 -9.85
CA GLY A 112 -21.55 11.37 -10.17
C GLY A 112 -20.69 11.78 -8.97
N ARG A 113 -20.90 11.20 -7.79
CA ARG A 113 -20.09 11.44 -6.58
C ARG A 113 -19.34 10.18 -6.20
N LEU A 114 -18.07 10.35 -5.83
CA LEU A 114 -17.28 9.29 -5.21
C LEU A 114 -17.76 9.09 -3.77
N VAL A 115 -18.15 7.87 -3.42
CA VAL A 115 -18.56 7.49 -2.07
C VAL A 115 -17.80 6.26 -1.61
N ASP A 116 -17.59 6.17 -0.30
CA ASP A 116 -17.03 4.97 0.33
C ASP A 116 -18.08 3.84 0.24
N LYS A 117 -17.63 2.65 -0.15
CA LYS A 117 -18.47 1.45 -0.24
C LYS A 117 -18.63 0.77 1.12
#